data_AF-A0A6L7UNW5-F1
#
_entry.id   AF-A0A6L7UNW5-F1
#
_cell.length_a   1.000
_cell.length_b   1.000
_cell.length_c   1.000
_cell.angle_alpha   90.00
_cell.angle_beta   90.00
_cell.angle_gamma   90.00
#
_symmetry.space_group_name_H-M   'P 1'
#
loop_
_entity.id
_entity.type
_entity.pdbx_description
1 polymer ?
#
loop_
_entity_poly.entity_id
_entity_poly.type
_entity_poly.pdbx_seq_one_letter_code
_entity_poly.pdbx_strand_id
1 'polypeptide(L)'
;MCAGWNFRAHAARAALASALALIALPALAPAAPAAQSRGPPVSPDAASAMEMARDAQRAFEHVRRRNFPRGPLVNPRCGEGIGRFCLVEGWDDDDWEPVPEDPEVVDERHVLIAVLDSAARIVPGDEWLTGQRVAYRLEAGRAEEALALLEACRAESAWCAGLAGFVLQERGRYAEAEEAFERALGRMTAQERCGWTELGPVLDRRTRGRYERFACGSPPRRAVERSFWHLSDPLWLVPGMERRSEHLARRVRAALQADAASPWGMRWGDDLTEITLRFGWPAGWERARRRFVGSRTDEIVWSHRLPGAQRFTVSRLGPADDGPLWDLDEPEGRTSWAPAFGEVADLPHQVASFRREGRRFVVAAFTWPDSLPSCDLESGLFLADAHGVTASRTGRGSGPLAVTEPRGFVPATLVGVEARCAERPGAARARMPLAAGHPHLSDILLLDAGGASPATLSEALARARGDRTARADETVAVYWEWYGSPAPASALQVTLSLAREGKGFWRRALEWSGLARGDTEQAGIRWLETATNPAAEGRTVELRLPMLDEGRYRLTLQVVSPTDGSVESSTEIEIKE
;
A
#
# COMPACT_ATOMS: atom_id res chain seq x y z
N MET A 1 -20.14 19.42 -29.52
CA MET A 1 -19.27 20.58 -29.22
C MET A 1 -20.04 21.47 -28.26
N CYS A 2 -19.71 21.65 -26.98
CA CYS A 2 -18.57 21.25 -26.15
C CYS A 2 -18.84 19.97 -25.37
N ALA A 3 -17.88 19.04 -25.31
CA ALA A 3 -17.97 17.81 -24.54
C ALA A 3 -17.56 18.10 -23.09
N GLY A 4 -18.51 18.59 -22.29
CA GLY A 4 -18.37 18.63 -20.85
C GLY A 4 -18.49 17.22 -20.29
N TRP A 5 -17.47 16.80 -19.57
CA TRP A 5 -17.42 15.57 -18.79
C TRP A 5 -18.69 15.45 -17.92
N ASN A 6 -19.55 14.47 -18.20
CA ASN A 6 -20.72 14.19 -17.39
C ASN A 6 -20.68 12.73 -16.92
N PHE A 7 -20.10 12.51 -15.75
CA PHE A 7 -20.43 11.37 -14.92
C PHE A 7 -21.90 11.50 -14.49
N ARG A 8 -22.81 10.74 -15.11
CA ARG A 8 -24.17 10.57 -14.59
C ARG A 8 -24.16 9.51 -13.50
N ALA A 9 -24.07 9.96 -12.25
CA ALA A 9 -24.46 9.15 -11.09
C ALA A 9 -25.99 9.01 -11.08
N HIS A 10 -26.49 7.81 -11.32
CA HIS A 10 -27.91 7.48 -11.15
C HIS A 10 -28.24 7.28 -9.67
N ALA A 11 -28.59 8.36 -8.97
CA ALA A 11 -29.25 8.27 -7.68
C ALA A 11 -30.77 8.18 -7.90
N ALA A 12 -31.34 6.99 -7.72
CA ALA A 12 -32.78 6.80 -7.65
C ALA A 12 -33.34 7.53 -6.41
N ARG A 13 -34.36 8.37 -6.60
CA ARG A 13 -35.21 8.90 -5.54
C ARG A 13 -36.67 8.55 -5.84
N ALA A 14 -37.27 7.77 -4.95
CA ALA A 14 -38.70 7.68 -4.79
C ALA A 14 -39.05 8.19 -3.38
N ALA A 15 -39.81 9.28 -3.30
CA ALA A 15 -40.83 9.54 -2.29
C ALA A 15 -41.45 10.93 -2.55
N LEU A 16 -42.71 10.93 -2.99
CA LEU A 16 -43.59 12.08 -3.04
C LEU A 16 -44.01 12.48 -1.62
N ALA A 17 -44.01 13.77 -1.31
CA ALA A 17 -44.94 14.37 -0.36
C ALA A 17 -45.20 15.83 -0.76
N SER A 18 -46.46 16.11 -1.05
CA SER A 18 -47.01 17.40 -1.47
C SER A 18 -47.07 18.40 -0.32
N ALA A 19 -46.70 19.65 -0.57
CA ALA A 19 -47.21 20.80 0.17
C ALA A 19 -47.31 22.01 -0.77
N LEU A 20 -48.55 22.44 -1.05
CA LEU A 20 -48.87 23.65 -1.77
C LEU A 20 -48.48 24.89 -0.96
N ALA A 21 -47.77 25.82 -1.58
CA ALA A 21 -47.72 27.21 -1.13
C ALA A 21 -47.80 28.13 -2.37
N LEU A 22 -48.91 28.85 -2.50
CA LEU A 22 -49.12 29.92 -3.48
C LEU A 22 -48.18 31.10 -3.16
N ILE A 23 -47.34 31.51 -4.11
CA ILE A 23 -46.74 32.85 -4.13
C ILE A 23 -46.75 33.38 -5.58
N ALA A 24 -47.08 34.67 -5.70
CA ALA A 24 -47.53 35.40 -6.87
C ALA A 24 -46.59 35.41 -8.09
N LEU A 25 -47.19 35.36 -9.29
CA LEU A 25 -46.55 35.52 -10.60
C LEU A 25 -46.31 37.02 -10.92
N PRO A 26 -45.08 37.45 -11.27
CA PRO A 26 -44.89 38.61 -12.12
C PRO A 26 -44.93 38.19 -13.60
N ALA A 27 -45.40 39.10 -14.46
CA ALA A 27 -45.60 38.89 -15.89
C ALA A 27 -44.34 38.37 -16.61
N LEU A 28 -44.46 37.23 -17.30
CA LEU A 28 -43.44 36.74 -18.22
C LEU A 28 -43.38 37.63 -19.47
N ALA A 29 -42.28 38.36 -19.63
CA ALA A 29 -41.80 38.73 -20.96
C ALA A 29 -41.26 37.45 -21.64
N PRO A 30 -41.47 37.25 -22.96
CA PRO A 30 -40.89 36.10 -23.65
C PRO A 30 -39.36 36.23 -23.62
N ALA A 31 -38.70 35.34 -22.88
CA ALA A 31 -37.27 35.19 -22.96
C ALA A 31 -36.90 34.77 -24.40
N ALA A 32 -36.12 35.61 -25.08
CA ALA A 32 -35.48 35.23 -26.33
C ALA A 32 -34.68 33.94 -26.10
N PRO A 33 -34.70 32.97 -27.04
CA PRO A 33 -33.90 31.76 -26.90
C PRO A 33 -32.44 32.18 -26.79
N ALA A 34 -31.81 31.82 -25.66
CA ALA A 34 -30.37 31.96 -25.49
C ALA A 34 -29.70 31.23 -26.65
N ALA A 35 -29.02 32.01 -27.50
CA ALA A 35 -28.21 31.49 -28.57
C ALA A 35 -27.19 30.51 -27.96
N GLN A 36 -27.38 29.21 -28.24
CA GLN A 36 -26.35 28.22 -27.98
C GLN A 36 -25.12 28.66 -28.76
N SER A 37 -24.05 29.00 -28.05
CA SER A 37 -22.74 29.21 -28.65
C SER A 37 -22.30 27.88 -29.26
N ARG A 38 -22.62 27.68 -30.54
CA ARG A 38 -21.95 26.67 -31.36
C ARG A 38 -20.46 27.03 -31.33
N GLY A 39 -19.66 26.15 -30.74
CA GLY A 39 -18.21 26.21 -30.92
C GLY A 39 -17.86 26.28 -32.41
N PRO A 40 -16.66 26.77 -32.77
CA PRO A 40 -16.26 26.91 -34.17
C PRO A 40 -16.44 25.56 -34.89
N PRO A 41 -16.95 25.53 -36.14
CA PRO A 41 -17.14 24.29 -36.87
C PRO A 41 -15.81 23.54 -37.03
N VAL A 42 -15.79 22.23 -36.73
CA VAL A 42 -14.65 21.35 -37.04
C VAL A 42 -14.43 21.38 -38.56
N SER A 43 -13.19 21.58 -39.01
CA SER A 43 -12.90 21.50 -40.45
C SER A 43 -13.14 20.07 -40.97
N PRO A 44 -13.58 19.89 -42.23
CA PRO A 44 -13.72 18.57 -42.83
C PRO A 44 -12.45 17.71 -42.72
N ASP A 45 -11.27 18.35 -42.89
CA ASP A 45 -9.97 17.70 -42.77
C ASP A 45 -9.71 17.18 -41.36
N ALA A 46 -10.08 17.94 -40.32
CA ALA A 46 -9.95 17.51 -38.94
C ALA A 46 -10.91 16.35 -38.63
N ALA A 47 -12.14 16.38 -39.14
CA ALA A 47 -13.08 15.28 -38.98
C ALA A 47 -12.58 13.99 -39.65
N SER A 48 -12.07 14.10 -40.88
CA SER A 48 -11.50 12.98 -41.64
C SER A 48 -10.26 12.40 -40.96
N ALA A 49 -9.35 13.25 -40.47
CA ALA A 49 -8.17 12.81 -39.72
C ALA A 49 -8.54 12.03 -38.45
N MET A 50 -9.56 12.47 -37.71
CA MET A 50 -10.06 11.76 -36.52
C MET A 50 -10.70 10.42 -36.85
N GLU A 51 -11.45 10.34 -37.95
CA GLU A 51 -12.05 9.09 -38.41
C GLU A 51 -10.97 8.08 -38.80
N MET A 52 -10.00 8.48 -39.63
CA MET A 52 -8.86 7.65 -40.03
C MET A 52 -8.08 7.12 -38.81
N ALA A 53 -7.81 7.98 -37.82
CA ALA A 53 -7.08 7.59 -36.63
C ALA A 53 -7.84 6.53 -35.80
N ARG A 54 -9.16 6.69 -35.68
CA ARG A 54 -10.03 5.73 -34.96
C ARG A 54 -10.18 4.41 -35.72
N ASP A 55 -10.25 4.45 -37.04
CA ASP A 55 -10.26 3.25 -37.87
C ASP A 55 -8.95 2.47 -37.78
N ALA A 56 -7.81 3.17 -37.84
CA ALA A 56 -6.51 2.54 -37.64
C ALA A 56 -6.41 1.89 -36.26
N GLN A 57 -6.89 2.56 -35.22
CA GLN A 57 -6.89 2.01 -33.86
C GLN A 57 -7.78 0.75 -33.75
N ARG A 58 -8.98 0.77 -34.35
CA ARG A 58 -9.85 -0.42 -34.43
C ARG A 58 -9.20 -1.57 -35.20
N ALA A 59 -8.54 -1.27 -36.32
CA ALA A 59 -7.85 -2.26 -37.15
C ALA A 59 -6.71 -2.93 -36.37
N PHE A 60 -5.87 -2.14 -35.70
CA PHE A 60 -4.81 -2.63 -34.83
C PHE A 60 -5.36 -3.57 -33.74
N GLU A 61 -6.38 -3.15 -32.99
CA GLU A 61 -6.95 -3.99 -31.92
C GLU A 61 -7.61 -5.26 -32.45
N HIS A 62 -8.11 -5.24 -33.70
CA HIS A 62 -8.58 -6.46 -34.37
C HIS A 62 -7.43 -7.41 -34.70
N VAL A 63 -6.33 -6.91 -35.28
CA VAL A 63 -5.12 -7.70 -35.56
C VAL A 63 -4.54 -8.28 -34.28
N ARG A 64 -4.40 -7.45 -33.22
CA ARG A 64 -3.94 -7.87 -31.90
C ARG A 64 -4.73 -9.05 -31.35
N ARG A 65 -6.06 -8.95 -31.31
CA ARG A 65 -6.93 -10.02 -30.78
C ARG A 65 -6.85 -11.31 -31.60
N ARG A 66 -6.76 -11.21 -32.92
CA ARG A 66 -6.63 -12.39 -33.81
C ARG A 66 -5.32 -13.15 -33.53
N ASN A 67 -4.29 -12.42 -33.12
CA ASN A 67 -2.95 -12.93 -32.89
C ASN A 67 -2.61 -13.20 -31.42
N PHE A 68 -3.59 -13.08 -30.50
CA PHE A 68 -3.38 -13.57 -29.13
C PHE A 68 -2.99 -15.06 -29.13
N PRO A 69 -2.04 -15.47 -28.27
CA PRO A 69 -1.71 -16.88 -28.05
C PRO A 69 -2.94 -17.72 -27.75
N ARG A 70 -2.90 -19.00 -28.10
CA ARG A 70 -3.99 -19.93 -27.77
C ARG A 70 -3.83 -20.39 -26.33
N GLY A 71 -4.86 -20.15 -25.53
CA GLY A 71 -4.92 -20.56 -24.13
C GLY A 71 -5.59 -21.93 -23.95
N PRO A 72 -5.65 -22.42 -22.70
CA PRO A 72 -6.19 -23.73 -22.38
C PRO A 72 -7.73 -23.81 -22.56
N LEU A 73 -8.25 -25.04 -22.48
CA LEU A 73 -9.68 -25.27 -22.26
C LEU A 73 -9.99 -24.99 -20.79
N VAL A 74 -10.73 -23.91 -20.52
CA VAL A 74 -11.07 -23.46 -19.17
C VAL A 74 -12.50 -23.85 -18.80
N ASN A 75 -12.69 -24.26 -17.54
CA ASN A 75 -14.01 -24.43 -16.92
C ASN A 75 -14.00 -23.81 -15.51
N PRO A 76 -13.71 -22.52 -15.40
CA PRO A 76 -13.44 -21.90 -14.12
C PRO A 76 -14.74 -21.74 -13.33
N ARG A 77 -14.66 -21.98 -12.01
CA ARG A 77 -15.69 -21.50 -11.09
C ARG A 77 -15.49 -20.00 -10.91
N CYS A 78 -16.61 -19.26 -10.92
CA CYS A 78 -16.53 -17.83 -10.72
C CYS A 78 -16.30 -17.50 -9.24
N GLY A 79 -15.20 -16.82 -8.92
CA GLY A 79 -14.93 -16.30 -7.58
C GLY A 79 -15.75 -15.04 -7.34
N GLU A 80 -15.37 -13.94 -7.99
CA GLU A 80 -16.07 -12.65 -7.90
C GLU A 80 -16.57 -12.18 -9.27
N GLY A 81 -17.84 -11.78 -9.35
CA GLY A 81 -18.41 -11.16 -10.55
C GLY A 81 -18.28 -9.63 -10.51
N ILE A 82 -17.69 -9.05 -11.55
CA ILE A 82 -17.61 -7.59 -11.76
C ILE A 82 -18.22 -7.28 -13.12
N GLY A 83 -19.49 -6.88 -13.13
CA GLY A 83 -20.27 -6.64 -14.35
C GLY A 83 -20.25 -7.83 -15.32
N ARG A 84 -19.65 -7.64 -16.50
CA ARG A 84 -19.55 -8.68 -17.55
C ARG A 84 -18.42 -9.68 -17.31
N PHE A 85 -17.56 -9.45 -16.33
CA PHE A 85 -16.36 -10.24 -16.09
C PHE A 85 -16.50 -11.08 -14.84
N CYS A 86 -15.78 -12.18 -14.85
CA CYS A 86 -15.63 -13.07 -13.72
C CYS A 86 -14.15 -13.15 -13.36
N LEU A 87 -13.82 -12.78 -12.13
CA LEU A 87 -12.50 -13.02 -11.57
C LEU A 87 -12.43 -14.48 -11.15
N VAL A 88 -11.37 -15.14 -11.61
CA VAL A 88 -11.06 -16.52 -11.30
C VAL A 88 -9.82 -16.49 -10.43
N GLU A 89 -9.90 -17.16 -9.29
CA GLU A 89 -8.84 -17.25 -8.29
C GLU A 89 -8.31 -18.69 -8.28
N GLY A 90 -7.00 -18.85 -8.02
CA GLY A 90 -6.33 -20.16 -7.92
C GLY A 90 -6.26 -20.95 -9.24
N TRP A 91 -6.38 -20.27 -10.39
CA TRP A 91 -6.21 -20.84 -11.73
C TRP A 91 -5.05 -20.21 -12.51
N ASP A 92 -4.44 -19.16 -11.97
CA ASP A 92 -3.18 -18.64 -12.51
C ASP A 92 -2.12 -19.67 -12.06
N ASP A 93 -1.59 -20.48 -12.99
CA ASP A 93 -0.41 -21.28 -12.71
C ASP A 93 0.70 -20.28 -12.31
N ASP A 94 1.34 -20.49 -11.16
CA ASP A 94 2.42 -19.61 -10.66
C ASP A 94 3.59 -19.49 -11.67
N ASP A 95 3.61 -20.37 -12.68
CA ASP A 95 4.55 -20.45 -13.78
C ASP A 95 4.07 -19.76 -15.08
N TRP A 96 2.92 -19.06 -15.09
CA TRP A 96 2.47 -18.36 -16.30
C TRP A 96 3.39 -17.17 -16.61
N GLU A 97 3.93 -17.15 -17.82
CA GLU A 97 4.77 -16.08 -18.33
C GLU A 97 4.13 -15.39 -19.55
N PRO A 98 4.27 -14.06 -19.68
CA PRO A 98 3.77 -13.33 -20.83
C PRO A 98 4.50 -13.77 -22.10
N VAL A 99 3.74 -14.26 -23.09
CA VAL A 99 4.27 -14.59 -24.42
C VAL A 99 4.59 -13.30 -25.18
N PRO A 100 5.77 -13.18 -25.82
CA PRO A 100 6.10 -12.04 -26.68
C PRO A 100 5.03 -11.81 -27.75
N GLU A 101 4.73 -10.54 -28.03
CA GLU A 101 3.75 -10.18 -29.06
C GLU A 101 4.19 -10.66 -30.46
N ASP A 102 3.22 -11.12 -31.24
CA ASP A 102 3.45 -11.57 -32.62
C ASP A 102 4.03 -10.42 -33.48
N PRO A 103 5.03 -10.69 -34.35
CA PRO A 103 5.62 -9.66 -35.21
C PRO A 103 4.60 -8.86 -36.04
N GLU A 104 3.51 -9.49 -36.51
CA GLU A 104 2.45 -8.78 -37.24
C GLU A 104 1.78 -7.71 -36.37
N VAL A 105 1.61 -7.98 -35.07
CA VAL A 105 1.07 -7.01 -34.11
C VAL A 105 2.05 -5.88 -33.87
N VAL A 106 3.35 -6.18 -33.76
CA VAL A 106 4.40 -5.16 -33.59
C VAL A 106 4.45 -4.22 -34.80
N ASP A 107 4.42 -4.77 -36.02
CA ASP A 107 4.43 -4.00 -37.25
C ASP A 107 3.17 -3.14 -37.39
N GLU A 108 1.99 -3.70 -37.10
CA GLU A 108 0.72 -2.95 -37.15
C GLU A 108 0.68 -1.83 -36.10
N ARG A 109 1.30 -2.04 -34.93
CA ARG A 109 1.46 -0.99 -33.90
C ARG A 109 2.28 0.18 -34.44
N HIS A 110 3.33 -0.08 -35.21
CA HIS A 110 4.15 0.96 -35.83
C HIS A 110 3.34 1.77 -36.86
N VAL A 111 2.54 1.08 -37.69
CA VAL A 111 1.63 1.73 -38.64
C VAL A 111 0.62 2.61 -37.92
N LEU A 112 -0.03 2.10 -36.87
CA LEU A 112 -0.97 2.86 -36.06
C LEU A 112 -0.34 4.13 -35.50
N ILE A 113 0.85 4.04 -34.90
CA ILE A 113 1.54 5.20 -34.32
C ILE A 113 1.83 6.27 -35.38
N ALA A 114 2.23 5.88 -36.59
CA ALA A 114 2.46 6.82 -37.69
C ALA A 114 1.18 7.53 -38.15
N VAL A 115 0.05 6.81 -38.18
CA VAL A 115 -1.27 7.39 -38.48
C VAL A 115 -1.69 8.39 -37.39
N LEU A 116 -1.55 8.02 -36.12
CA LEU A 116 -1.87 8.89 -34.99
C LEU A 116 -1.02 10.18 -35.00
N ASP A 117 0.26 10.09 -35.32
CA ASP A 117 1.14 11.26 -35.45
C ASP A 117 0.72 12.17 -36.59
N SER A 118 0.31 11.59 -37.73
CA SER A 118 -0.18 12.36 -38.87
C SER A 118 -1.48 13.08 -38.56
N ALA A 119 -2.42 12.41 -37.89
CA ALA A 119 -3.67 13.02 -37.44
C ALA A 119 -3.44 14.15 -36.43
N ALA A 120 -2.51 13.97 -35.48
CA ALA A 120 -2.19 14.99 -34.47
C ALA A 120 -1.55 16.26 -35.03
N ARG A 121 -0.95 16.21 -36.23
CA ARG A 121 -0.50 17.42 -36.94
C ARG A 121 -1.66 18.25 -37.48
N ILE A 122 -2.76 17.59 -37.86
CA ILE A 122 -3.98 18.23 -38.40
C ILE A 122 -4.88 18.71 -37.26
N VAL A 123 -4.98 17.91 -36.19
CA VAL A 123 -5.83 18.18 -35.02
C VAL A 123 -4.96 18.29 -33.76
N PRO A 124 -4.13 19.36 -33.64
CA PRO A 124 -3.26 19.52 -32.50
C PRO A 124 -4.08 19.76 -31.22
N GLY A 125 -3.71 19.08 -30.13
CA GLY A 125 -4.34 19.25 -28.83
C GLY A 125 -5.61 18.44 -28.60
N ASP A 126 -6.00 17.56 -29.54
CA ASP A 126 -7.03 16.57 -29.24
C ASP A 126 -6.54 15.60 -28.15
N GLU A 127 -7.35 15.46 -27.10
CA GLU A 127 -7.01 14.65 -25.91
C GLU A 127 -6.92 13.16 -26.23
N TRP A 128 -7.83 12.67 -27.09
CA TRP A 128 -7.87 11.27 -27.48
C TRP A 128 -6.64 10.92 -28.32
N LEU A 129 -6.32 11.72 -29.34
CA LEU A 129 -5.11 11.52 -30.15
C LEU A 129 -3.85 11.56 -29.29
N THR A 130 -3.73 12.57 -28.42
CA THR A 130 -2.57 12.70 -27.52
C THR A 130 -2.45 11.47 -26.61
N GLY A 131 -3.56 11.02 -26.04
CA GLY A 131 -3.62 9.84 -25.19
C GLY A 131 -3.21 8.56 -25.92
N GLN A 132 -3.80 8.29 -27.09
CA GLN A 132 -3.48 7.08 -27.87
C GLN A 132 -2.01 7.07 -28.32
N ARG A 133 -1.46 8.23 -28.70
CA ARG A 133 -0.04 8.37 -29.08
C ARG A 133 0.91 8.01 -27.94
N VAL A 134 0.54 8.32 -26.70
CA VAL A 134 1.29 7.93 -25.49
C VAL A 134 1.09 6.45 -25.19
N ALA A 135 -0.15 5.97 -25.15
CA ALA A 135 -0.50 4.59 -24.81
C ALA A 135 0.22 3.57 -25.69
N TYR A 136 0.14 3.72 -27.01
CA TYR A 136 0.73 2.77 -27.94
C TYR A 136 2.26 2.84 -28.00
N ARG A 137 2.88 3.98 -27.64
CA ARG A 137 4.34 4.09 -27.47
C ARG A 137 4.83 3.40 -26.21
N LEU A 138 4.10 3.53 -25.11
CA LEU A 138 4.39 2.80 -23.88
C LEU A 138 4.33 1.29 -24.11
N GLU A 139 3.27 0.81 -24.76
CA GLU A 139 3.17 -0.60 -25.14
C GLU A 139 4.29 -1.06 -26.09
N ALA A 140 4.86 -0.14 -26.89
CA ALA A 140 6.02 -0.41 -27.74
C ALA A 140 7.38 -0.27 -27.00
N GLY A 141 7.40 -0.06 -25.68
CA GLY A 141 8.61 0.18 -24.90
C GLY A 141 9.27 1.56 -25.11
N ARG A 142 8.65 2.44 -25.88
CA ARG A 142 9.16 3.76 -26.32
C ARG A 142 8.73 4.89 -25.38
N ALA A 143 8.98 4.74 -24.08
CA ALA A 143 8.52 5.72 -23.09
C ALA A 143 9.22 7.08 -23.21
N GLU A 144 10.50 7.13 -23.60
CA GLU A 144 11.21 8.41 -23.78
C GLU A 144 10.61 9.22 -24.93
N GLU A 145 10.22 8.56 -26.03
CA GLU A 145 9.45 9.22 -27.09
C GLU A 145 8.09 9.70 -26.57
N ALA A 146 7.41 8.93 -25.73
CA ALA A 146 6.14 9.35 -25.14
C ALA A 146 6.30 10.58 -24.22
N LEU A 147 7.38 10.67 -23.44
CA LEU A 147 7.70 11.86 -22.63
C LEU A 147 8.01 13.08 -23.50
N ALA A 148 8.85 12.91 -24.53
CA ALA A 148 9.20 14.00 -25.45
C ALA A 148 7.96 14.58 -26.15
N LEU A 149 6.97 13.74 -26.47
CA LEU A 149 5.69 14.21 -27.01
C LEU A 149 4.93 15.12 -26.05
N LEU A 150 5.07 14.90 -24.74
CA LEU A 150 4.33 15.62 -23.72
C LEU A 150 4.94 16.99 -23.38
N GLU A 151 6.20 17.23 -23.72
CA GLU A 151 6.85 18.54 -23.58
C GLU A 151 6.16 19.63 -24.42
N ALA A 152 5.66 19.26 -25.61
CA ALA A 152 4.93 20.14 -26.51
C ALA A 152 3.42 19.84 -26.53
N CYS A 153 2.89 19.22 -25.47
CA CYS A 153 1.48 18.85 -25.37
C CYS A 153 0.57 20.08 -25.44
N ARG A 154 -0.40 20.05 -26.36
CA ARG A 154 -1.38 21.12 -26.58
C ARG A 154 -2.79 20.75 -26.13
N ALA A 155 -2.96 19.55 -25.58
CA ALA A 155 -4.23 19.12 -25.01
C ALA A 155 -4.51 19.86 -23.70
N GLU A 156 -5.61 19.53 -23.02
CA GLU A 156 -5.91 20.10 -21.72
C GLU A 156 -4.74 19.83 -20.74
N SER A 157 -4.42 20.85 -19.95
CA SER A 157 -3.23 20.92 -19.12
C SER A 157 -3.17 19.87 -18.00
N ALA A 158 -4.32 19.50 -17.41
CA ALA A 158 -4.39 18.40 -16.44
C ALA A 158 -4.18 17.07 -17.14
N TRP A 159 -4.77 16.88 -18.33
CA TRP A 159 -4.58 15.66 -19.12
C TRP A 159 -3.12 15.44 -19.54
N CYS A 160 -2.44 16.47 -20.06
CA CYS A 160 -1.01 16.40 -20.40
C CYS A 160 -0.14 16.00 -19.19
N ALA A 161 -0.42 16.58 -18.00
CA ALA A 161 0.30 16.24 -16.78
C ALA A 161 -0.02 14.82 -16.29
N GLY A 162 -1.28 14.38 -16.40
CA GLY A 162 -1.69 13.01 -16.06
C GLY A 162 -1.02 11.97 -16.94
N LEU A 163 -0.94 12.21 -18.25
CA LEU A 163 -0.19 11.35 -19.18
C LEU A 163 1.30 11.28 -18.84
N ALA A 164 1.90 12.40 -18.43
CA ALA A 164 3.31 12.40 -18.00
C ALA A 164 3.50 11.56 -16.74
N GLY A 165 2.65 11.73 -15.73
CA GLY A 165 2.68 10.92 -14.51
C GLY A 165 2.50 9.44 -14.79
N PHE A 166 1.59 9.10 -15.71
CA PHE A 166 1.37 7.74 -16.16
C PHE A 166 2.60 7.12 -16.84
N VAL A 167 3.26 7.83 -17.76
CA VAL A 167 4.51 7.35 -18.39
C VAL A 167 5.63 7.15 -17.37
N LEU A 168 5.77 8.09 -16.42
CA LEU A 168 6.77 8.01 -15.36
C LEU A 168 6.52 6.84 -14.40
N GLN A 169 5.25 6.60 -14.05
CA GLN A 169 4.84 5.45 -13.22
C GLN A 169 5.22 4.13 -13.88
N GLU A 170 4.89 3.95 -15.17
CA GLU A 170 5.20 2.74 -15.94
C GLU A 170 6.71 2.52 -16.11
N ARG A 171 7.53 3.56 -15.89
CA ARG A 171 9.00 3.51 -15.87
C ARG A 171 9.61 3.34 -14.47
N GLY A 172 8.79 3.24 -13.42
CA GLY A 172 9.26 3.17 -12.03
C GLY A 172 9.83 4.47 -11.49
N ARG A 173 9.60 5.62 -12.16
CA ARG A 173 10.06 6.96 -11.72
C ARG A 173 9.02 7.58 -10.79
N TYR A 174 8.80 6.94 -9.65
CA TYR A 174 7.63 7.18 -8.79
C TYR A 174 7.54 8.60 -8.21
N ALA A 175 8.65 9.17 -7.70
CA ALA A 175 8.66 10.54 -7.21
C ALA A 175 8.24 11.56 -8.27
N GLU A 176 8.77 11.43 -9.49
CA GLU A 176 8.43 12.32 -10.60
C GLU A 176 7.00 12.09 -11.11
N ALA A 177 6.53 10.84 -11.08
CA ALA A 177 5.15 10.49 -11.40
C ALA A 177 4.17 11.19 -10.45
N GLU A 178 4.44 11.13 -9.14
CA GLU A 178 3.62 11.77 -8.11
C GLU A 178 3.58 13.29 -8.28
N GLU A 179 4.72 13.94 -8.55
CA GLU A 179 4.75 15.37 -8.86
C GLU A 179 3.91 15.71 -10.10
N ALA A 180 3.99 14.89 -11.15
CA ALA A 180 3.20 15.08 -12.36
C ALA A 180 1.70 14.91 -12.10
N PHE A 181 1.32 13.92 -11.30
CA PHE A 181 -0.07 13.72 -10.88
C PHE A 181 -0.58 14.82 -9.97
N GLU A 182 0.21 15.35 -9.05
CA GLU A 182 -0.15 16.53 -8.25
C GLU A 182 -0.40 17.74 -9.15
N ARG A 183 0.45 17.97 -10.16
CA ARG A 183 0.21 19.02 -11.17
C ARG A 183 -1.10 18.79 -11.93
N ALA A 184 -1.41 17.54 -12.30
CA ALA A 184 -2.66 17.19 -12.98
C ALA A 184 -3.87 17.48 -12.09
N LEU A 185 -3.89 16.92 -10.87
CA LEU A 185 -4.97 17.12 -9.90
C LEU A 185 -5.14 18.60 -9.52
N GLY A 186 -4.06 19.38 -9.45
CA GLY A 186 -4.09 20.81 -9.18
C GLY A 186 -4.82 21.62 -10.26
N ARG A 187 -4.83 21.15 -11.50
CA ARG A 187 -5.48 21.81 -12.65
C ARG A 187 -6.94 21.40 -12.86
N MET A 188 -7.35 20.27 -12.28
CA MET A 188 -8.73 19.79 -12.34
C MET A 188 -9.72 20.64 -11.52
N THR A 189 -10.97 20.65 -11.96
CA THR A 189 -12.10 21.11 -11.12
C THR A 189 -12.24 20.23 -9.88
N ALA A 190 -12.97 20.70 -8.85
CA ALA A 190 -13.18 19.93 -7.63
C ALA A 190 -13.90 18.60 -7.86
N GLN A 191 -14.82 18.55 -8.84
CA GLN A 191 -15.58 17.35 -9.18
C GLN A 191 -14.71 16.35 -9.93
N GLU A 192 -13.94 16.80 -10.93
CA GLU A 192 -12.98 15.95 -11.64
C GLU A 192 -11.96 15.37 -10.66
N ARG A 193 -11.28 16.23 -9.88
CA ARG A 193 -10.29 15.79 -8.89
C ARG A 193 -10.83 14.69 -7.98
N CYS A 194 -12.06 14.85 -7.48
CA CYS A 194 -12.68 13.85 -6.62
C CYS A 194 -12.97 12.52 -7.34
N GLY A 195 -13.38 12.56 -8.62
CA GLY A 195 -13.54 11.34 -9.42
C GLY A 195 -12.21 10.62 -9.67
N TRP A 196 -11.10 11.37 -9.76
CA TRP A 196 -9.76 10.82 -9.92
C TRP A 196 -9.18 10.26 -8.62
N THR A 197 -9.50 10.86 -7.46
CA THR A 197 -8.97 10.43 -6.16
C THR A 197 -9.87 9.48 -5.38
N GLU A 198 -11.03 9.10 -5.93
CA GLU A 198 -11.98 8.32 -5.17
C GLU A 198 -11.48 6.89 -4.87
N LEU A 199 -11.76 6.43 -3.64
CA LEU A 199 -11.34 5.11 -3.17
C LEU A 199 -12.37 4.00 -3.40
N GLY A 200 -13.59 4.33 -3.86
CA GLY A 200 -14.71 3.40 -3.90
C GLY A 200 -14.33 2.00 -4.38
N PRO A 201 -13.82 1.85 -5.62
CA PRO A 201 -13.44 0.57 -6.21
C PRO A 201 -12.43 -0.27 -5.39
N VAL A 202 -11.52 0.39 -4.66
CA VAL A 202 -10.44 -0.28 -3.92
C VAL A 202 -10.81 -0.59 -2.46
N LEU A 203 -11.94 -0.06 -1.95
CA LEU A 203 -12.42 -0.32 -0.60
C LEU A 203 -13.37 -1.52 -0.53
N ASP A 204 -13.32 -2.24 0.59
CA ASP A 204 -14.32 -3.25 0.95
C ASP A 204 -15.71 -2.65 1.13
N ARG A 205 -16.75 -3.47 1.04
CA ARG A 205 -18.15 -3.02 1.06
C ARG A 205 -18.49 -2.21 2.31
N ARG A 206 -18.00 -2.62 3.49
CA ARG A 206 -18.28 -1.94 4.76
C ARG A 206 -17.57 -0.60 4.82
N THR A 207 -16.30 -0.54 4.42
CA THR A 207 -15.53 0.71 4.44
C THR A 207 -15.98 1.69 3.37
N ARG A 208 -16.30 1.20 2.16
CA ARG A 208 -16.89 1.97 1.06
C ARG A 208 -18.15 2.71 1.51
N GLY A 209 -19.10 2.00 2.13
CA GLY A 209 -20.34 2.62 2.61
C GLY A 209 -20.15 3.69 3.70
N ARG A 210 -19.01 3.70 4.42
CA ARG A 210 -18.64 4.81 5.33
C ARG A 210 -18.04 5.98 4.59
N TYR A 211 -17.11 5.69 3.69
CA TYR A 211 -16.43 6.66 2.85
C TYR A 211 -17.39 7.46 1.97
N GLU A 212 -18.37 6.80 1.34
CA GLU A 212 -19.35 7.43 0.45
C GLU A 212 -20.33 8.37 1.14
N ARG A 213 -20.43 8.34 2.48
CA ARG A 213 -21.22 9.33 3.24
C ARG A 213 -20.58 10.71 3.24
N PHE A 214 -19.27 10.80 3.01
CA PHE A 214 -18.62 12.08 2.85
C PHE A 214 -18.86 12.61 1.44
N ALA A 215 -19.36 13.84 1.35
CA ALA A 215 -19.56 14.51 0.08
C ALA A 215 -18.24 14.58 -0.71
N CYS A 216 -18.35 14.38 -2.02
CA CYS A 216 -17.24 14.42 -2.98
C CYS A 216 -16.48 15.76 -2.86
N GLY A 217 -15.16 15.70 -2.69
CA GLY A 217 -14.33 16.89 -2.48
C GLY A 217 -14.54 17.60 -1.14
N SER A 218 -15.24 17.02 -0.16
CA SER A 218 -15.31 17.61 1.18
C SER A 218 -13.96 17.47 1.93
N PRO A 219 -13.61 18.38 2.86
CA PRO A 219 -12.39 18.25 3.66
C PRO A 219 -12.25 16.90 4.39
N PRO A 220 -13.32 16.32 5.00
CA PRO A 220 -13.23 15.00 5.62
C PRO A 220 -12.91 13.89 4.61
N ARG A 221 -13.52 13.91 3.42
CA ARG A 221 -13.25 12.91 2.38
C ARG A 221 -11.79 12.97 1.91
N ARG A 222 -11.28 14.18 1.65
CA ARG A 222 -9.87 14.37 1.26
C ARG A 222 -8.90 13.93 2.35
N ALA A 223 -9.25 14.12 3.63
CA ALA A 223 -8.41 13.64 4.74
C ALA A 223 -8.31 12.11 4.72
N VAL A 224 -9.44 11.43 4.58
CA VAL A 224 -9.50 9.96 4.43
C VAL A 224 -8.70 9.48 3.22
N GLU A 225 -8.84 10.14 2.06
CA GLU A 225 -8.09 9.80 0.84
C GLU A 225 -6.57 9.91 1.05
N ARG A 226 -6.10 11.01 1.66
CA ARG A 226 -4.68 11.18 1.97
C ARG A 226 -4.17 10.12 2.94
N SER A 227 -4.90 9.89 4.02
CA SER A 227 -4.53 8.89 5.02
C SER A 227 -4.49 7.48 4.45
N PHE A 228 -5.49 7.12 3.65
CA PHE A 228 -5.53 5.82 2.99
C PHE A 228 -4.29 5.59 2.13
N TRP A 229 -3.91 6.56 1.30
CA TRP A 229 -2.75 6.41 0.43
C TRP A 229 -1.42 6.45 1.19
N HIS A 230 -1.28 7.29 2.21
CA HIS A 230 -0.08 7.30 3.05
C HIS A 230 0.14 5.96 3.76
N LEU A 231 -0.93 5.39 4.31
CA LEU A 231 -0.85 4.09 4.97
C LEU A 231 -0.69 2.95 3.96
N SER A 232 -1.26 3.08 2.76
CA SER A 232 -1.14 2.08 1.70
C SER A 232 0.19 2.14 0.95
N ASP A 233 1.07 3.07 1.29
CA ASP A 233 2.37 3.20 0.64
C ASP A 233 3.24 1.96 0.92
N PRO A 234 3.89 1.31 -0.06
CA PRO A 234 4.67 0.10 0.17
C PRO A 234 5.87 0.35 1.08
N LEU A 235 6.64 1.40 0.81
CA LEU A 235 7.84 1.77 1.55
C LEU A 235 7.85 3.29 1.71
N TRP A 236 7.82 3.79 2.95
CA TRP A 236 8.09 5.21 3.24
C TRP A 236 9.56 5.60 2.99
N LEU A 237 10.44 4.61 2.85
CA LEU A 237 11.84 4.78 2.44
C LEU A 237 11.98 5.28 0.99
N VAL A 238 11.02 4.97 0.12
CA VAL A 238 11.03 5.38 -1.27
C VAL A 238 10.16 6.63 -1.45
N PRO A 239 10.67 7.71 -2.07
CA PRO A 239 9.85 8.87 -2.36
C PRO A 239 8.89 8.59 -3.53
N GLY A 240 7.62 9.00 -3.40
CA GLY A 240 6.66 9.01 -4.51
C GLY A 240 5.27 8.45 -4.22
N MET A 241 4.99 7.92 -3.02
CA MET A 241 3.67 7.36 -2.68
C MET A 241 3.18 6.37 -3.75
N GLU A 242 3.96 5.34 -4.02
CA GLU A 242 3.90 4.51 -5.24
C GLU A 242 2.51 3.91 -5.49
N ARG A 243 1.79 3.57 -4.42
CA ARG A 243 0.43 3.03 -4.54
C ARG A 243 -0.60 4.07 -4.94
N ARG A 244 -0.40 5.33 -4.58
CA ARG A 244 -1.24 6.45 -5.02
C ARG A 244 -0.98 6.77 -6.48
N SER A 245 0.29 6.92 -6.86
CA SER A 245 0.67 7.19 -8.25
C SER A 245 0.22 6.05 -9.16
N GLU A 246 0.30 4.79 -8.72
CA GLU A 246 -0.26 3.63 -9.42
C GLU A 246 -1.79 3.74 -9.59
N HIS A 247 -2.53 4.14 -8.56
CA HIS A 247 -3.98 4.33 -8.67
C HIS A 247 -4.32 5.39 -9.73
N LEU A 248 -3.59 6.50 -9.74
CA LEU A 248 -3.78 7.58 -10.71
C LEU A 248 -3.35 7.16 -12.13
N ALA A 249 -2.30 6.36 -12.26
CA ALA A 249 -1.92 5.74 -13.53
C ALA A 249 -3.02 4.81 -14.06
N ARG A 250 -3.64 4.00 -13.20
CA ARG A 250 -4.81 3.18 -13.57
C ARG A 250 -6.03 4.01 -13.98
N ARG A 251 -6.22 5.19 -13.38
CA ARG A 251 -7.25 6.16 -13.82
C ARG A 251 -6.94 6.70 -15.21
N VAL A 252 -5.69 7.06 -15.50
CA VAL A 252 -5.24 7.44 -16.86
C VAL A 252 -5.49 6.29 -17.83
N ARG A 253 -5.12 5.06 -17.48
CA ARG A 253 -5.36 3.85 -18.30
C ARG A 253 -6.85 3.68 -18.61
N ALA A 254 -7.73 3.78 -17.61
CA ALA A 254 -9.17 3.68 -17.83
C ALA A 254 -9.70 4.81 -18.75
N ALA A 255 -9.20 6.04 -18.57
CA ALA A 255 -9.56 7.18 -19.42
C ALA A 255 -9.10 7.00 -20.87
N LEU A 256 -7.90 6.44 -21.08
CA LEU A 256 -7.38 6.10 -22.41
C LEU A 256 -8.25 5.07 -23.14
N GLN A 257 -8.92 4.19 -22.40
CA GLN A 257 -9.72 3.10 -22.96
C GLN A 257 -11.20 3.43 -23.14
N ALA A 258 -11.73 4.44 -22.44
CA ALA A 258 -13.16 4.75 -22.42
C ALA A 258 -13.79 4.93 -23.81
N ASP A 259 -13.06 5.57 -24.73
CA ASP A 259 -13.47 5.84 -26.12
C ASP A 259 -12.54 5.17 -27.15
N ALA A 260 -11.85 4.09 -26.77
CA ALA A 260 -10.98 3.32 -27.65
C ALA A 260 -11.57 1.92 -27.92
N ALA A 261 -11.16 1.31 -29.04
CA ALA A 261 -11.36 -0.12 -29.20
C ALA A 261 -10.54 -0.86 -28.13
N SER A 262 -11.12 -1.88 -27.49
CA SER A 262 -10.45 -2.59 -26.40
C SER A 262 -9.84 -3.92 -26.84
N PRO A 263 -8.79 -4.40 -26.13
CA PRO A 263 -8.24 -5.74 -26.32
C PRO A 263 -9.24 -6.89 -26.09
N TRP A 264 -10.36 -6.62 -25.40
CA TRP A 264 -11.42 -7.62 -25.18
C TRP A 264 -12.46 -7.68 -26.31
N GLY A 265 -12.36 -6.82 -27.33
CA GLY A 265 -13.30 -6.81 -28.46
C GLY A 265 -14.70 -6.34 -28.08
N MET A 266 -14.82 -5.68 -26.92
CA MET A 266 -16.07 -5.11 -26.43
C MET A 266 -15.89 -3.64 -26.03
N ARG A 267 -17.00 -2.93 -25.91
CA ARG A 267 -16.97 -1.54 -25.44
C ARG A 267 -16.49 -1.48 -23.98
N TRP A 268 -15.61 -0.53 -23.69
CA TRP A 268 -15.17 -0.22 -22.33
C TRP A 268 -16.35 0.21 -21.46
N GLY A 269 -16.38 -0.24 -20.21
CA GLY A 269 -17.46 0.02 -19.27
C GLY A 269 -16.95 0.14 -17.83
N ASP A 270 -17.89 0.33 -16.91
CA ASP A 270 -17.59 0.50 -15.48
C ASP A 270 -16.93 -0.75 -14.89
N ASP A 271 -17.25 -1.94 -15.41
CA ASP A 271 -16.62 -3.20 -15.00
C ASP A 271 -15.11 -3.25 -15.30
N LEU A 272 -14.72 -2.94 -16.52
CA LEU A 272 -13.31 -2.86 -16.93
C LEU A 272 -12.58 -1.71 -16.21
N THR A 273 -13.28 -0.60 -15.96
CA THR A 273 -12.74 0.48 -15.13
C THR A 273 -12.46 -0.02 -13.71
N GLU A 274 -13.43 -0.67 -13.06
CA GLU A 274 -13.25 -1.22 -11.71
C GLU A 274 -12.12 -2.26 -11.67
N ILE A 275 -12.08 -3.19 -12.63
CA ILE A 275 -11.02 -4.20 -12.74
C ILE A 275 -9.66 -3.54 -12.89
N THR A 276 -9.53 -2.56 -13.79
CA THR A 276 -8.27 -1.84 -14.01
C THR A 276 -7.83 -1.09 -12.76
N LEU A 277 -8.74 -0.45 -12.03
CA LEU A 277 -8.41 0.26 -10.79
C LEU A 277 -7.97 -0.70 -9.68
N ARG A 278 -8.58 -1.89 -9.59
CA ARG A 278 -8.30 -2.90 -8.56
C ARG A 278 -7.03 -3.70 -8.85
N PHE A 279 -6.81 -4.10 -10.09
CA PHE A 279 -5.79 -5.09 -10.44
C PHE A 279 -4.75 -4.61 -11.46
N GLY A 280 -4.95 -3.42 -12.04
CA GLY A 280 -4.04 -2.87 -13.05
C GLY A 280 -4.35 -3.35 -14.46
N TRP A 281 -3.46 -3.00 -15.38
CA TRP A 281 -3.52 -3.46 -16.77
C TRP A 281 -3.02 -4.91 -16.87
N PRO A 282 -3.67 -5.79 -17.66
CA PRO A 282 -3.21 -7.16 -17.80
C PRO A 282 -1.78 -7.28 -18.33
N ALA A 283 -1.07 -8.29 -17.85
CA ALA A 283 0.26 -8.66 -18.31
C ALA A 283 0.24 -9.34 -19.68
N GLY A 284 -0.87 -10.01 -20.01
CA GLY A 284 -1.07 -10.65 -21.30
C GLY A 284 -2.50 -11.15 -21.50
N TRP A 285 -2.77 -11.62 -22.72
CA TRP A 285 -4.07 -12.17 -23.11
C TRP A 285 -3.90 -13.44 -23.91
N GLU A 286 -4.86 -14.34 -23.77
CA GLU A 286 -4.96 -15.57 -24.53
C GLU A 286 -6.37 -15.75 -25.09
N ARG A 287 -6.46 -16.49 -26.21
CA ARG A 287 -7.72 -17.04 -26.71
C ARG A 287 -7.96 -18.39 -26.08
N ALA A 288 -8.66 -18.39 -24.95
CA ALA A 288 -9.04 -19.61 -24.25
C ALA A 288 -10.34 -20.16 -24.81
N ARG A 289 -10.54 -21.48 -24.67
CA ARG A 289 -11.84 -22.12 -24.97
C ARG A 289 -12.57 -22.34 -23.66
N ARG A 290 -13.79 -21.83 -23.53
CA ARG A 290 -14.62 -22.07 -22.36
C ARG A 290 -15.58 -23.23 -22.61
N ARG A 291 -15.61 -24.21 -21.70
CA ARG A 291 -16.60 -25.30 -21.75
C ARG A 291 -17.91 -24.85 -21.11
N PHE A 292 -19.03 -25.01 -21.83
CA PHE A 292 -20.37 -24.85 -21.28
C PHE A 292 -20.98 -26.20 -20.86
N VAL A 293 -22.11 -26.18 -20.16
CA VAL A 293 -22.90 -27.40 -19.89
C VAL A 293 -23.21 -28.10 -21.23
N GLY A 294 -22.68 -29.31 -21.43
CA GLY A 294 -22.72 -30.06 -22.70
C GLY A 294 -21.36 -30.18 -23.41
N SER A 295 -21.37 -30.24 -24.75
CA SER A 295 -20.17 -30.33 -25.62
C SER A 295 -19.86 -29.06 -26.42
N ARG A 296 -20.54 -27.93 -26.13
CA ARG A 296 -20.27 -26.64 -26.78
C ARG A 296 -19.10 -25.92 -26.11
N THR A 297 -18.22 -25.36 -26.93
CA THR A 297 -17.09 -24.51 -26.49
C THR A 297 -17.14 -23.18 -27.23
N ASP A 298 -17.00 -22.09 -26.49
CA ASP A 298 -16.86 -20.74 -27.05
C ASP A 298 -15.42 -20.24 -26.85
N GLU A 299 -14.91 -19.47 -27.80
CA GLU A 299 -13.62 -18.77 -27.65
C GLU A 299 -13.83 -17.49 -26.83
N ILE A 300 -13.01 -17.29 -25.82
CA ILE A 300 -13.04 -16.11 -24.94
C ILE A 300 -11.65 -15.48 -24.87
N VAL A 301 -11.62 -14.18 -24.59
CA VAL A 301 -10.38 -13.48 -24.23
C VAL A 301 -10.14 -13.72 -22.74
N TRP A 302 -9.07 -14.45 -22.42
CA TRP A 302 -8.58 -14.64 -21.06
C TRP A 302 -7.44 -13.66 -20.81
N SER A 303 -7.49 -12.91 -19.73
CA SER A 303 -6.46 -11.91 -19.39
C SER A 303 -5.73 -12.33 -18.14
N HIS A 304 -4.41 -12.29 -18.19
CA HIS A 304 -3.52 -12.72 -17.11
C HIS A 304 -2.90 -11.52 -16.39
N ARG A 305 -2.58 -11.70 -15.12
CA ARG A 305 -1.77 -10.77 -14.32
C ARG A 305 -0.38 -11.37 -14.14
N LEU A 306 0.60 -10.53 -13.82
CA LEU A 306 1.89 -11.07 -13.40
C LEU A 306 1.73 -11.83 -12.08
N PRO A 307 2.37 -13.02 -11.95
CA PRO A 307 2.58 -13.66 -10.66
C PRO A 307 3.28 -12.71 -9.66
N GLY A 308 3.10 -12.95 -8.36
CA GLY A 308 3.77 -12.17 -7.31
C GLY A 308 3.17 -10.77 -7.03
N ALA A 309 1.96 -10.48 -7.51
CA ALA A 309 1.27 -9.24 -7.17
C ALA A 309 0.77 -9.27 -5.71
N GLN A 310 1.17 -8.28 -4.90
CA GLN A 310 0.84 -8.21 -3.48
C GLN A 310 -0.26 -7.18 -3.17
N ARG A 311 -0.80 -7.26 -1.96
CA ARG A 311 -1.76 -6.28 -1.44
C ARG A 311 -1.07 -5.20 -0.62
N PHE A 312 -1.23 -3.96 -1.05
CA PHE A 312 -0.73 -2.80 -0.30
C PHE A 312 -1.83 -1.89 0.25
N THR A 313 -3.11 -2.22 0.02
CA THR A 313 -4.23 -1.40 0.51
C THR A 313 -4.58 -1.73 1.95
N VAL A 314 -4.71 -0.69 2.79
CA VAL A 314 -5.19 -0.89 4.16
C VAL A 314 -6.61 -1.43 4.20
N SER A 315 -6.85 -2.38 5.10
CA SER A 315 -8.18 -2.98 5.29
C SER A 315 -9.17 -2.05 6.02
N ARG A 316 -8.68 -0.98 6.67
CA ARG A 316 -9.47 -0.02 7.46
C ARG A 316 -8.87 1.38 7.39
N LEU A 317 -9.67 2.40 7.67
CA LEU A 317 -9.30 3.81 7.54
C LEU A 317 -8.67 4.42 8.81
N GLY A 318 -8.02 3.63 9.67
CA GLY A 318 -7.37 4.17 10.86
C GLY A 318 -6.60 3.15 11.73
N PRO A 319 -5.59 3.61 12.50
CA PRO A 319 -4.69 2.79 13.32
C PRO A 319 -5.18 2.45 14.75
N ALA A 320 -6.41 2.83 15.13
CA ALA A 320 -6.89 2.78 16.52
C ALA A 320 -7.54 1.44 16.96
N ASP A 321 -7.44 0.38 16.15
CA ASP A 321 -8.01 -0.94 16.44
C ASP A 321 -6.89 -1.97 16.69
N ASP A 322 -7.14 -2.99 17.53
CA ASP A 322 -6.18 -4.05 17.91
C ASP A 322 -5.88 -5.09 16.81
N GLY A 323 -6.25 -4.82 15.55
CA GLY A 323 -6.05 -5.73 14.41
C GLY A 323 -4.99 -5.22 13.43
N PRO A 324 -4.39 -6.11 12.61
CA PRO A 324 -3.37 -5.70 11.65
C PRO A 324 -3.96 -4.71 10.63
N LEU A 325 -3.26 -3.58 10.43
CA LEU A 325 -3.66 -2.55 9.47
C LEU A 325 -3.40 -3.00 8.02
N TRP A 326 -2.47 -3.93 7.84
CA TRP A 326 -2.07 -4.56 6.58
C TRP A 326 -1.98 -6.07 6.74
N ASP A 327 -2.31 -6.79 5.67
CA ASP A 327 -2.07 -8.23 5.52
C ASP A 327 -1.49 -8.43 4.13
N LEU A 328 -0.22 -8.86 4.05
CA LEU A 328 0.52 -8.99 2.79
C LEU A 328 0.24 -10.34 2.11
N ASP A 329 -0.17 -11.36 2.87
CA ASP A 329 -0.29 -12.76 2.45
C ASP A 329 -1.74 -13.19 2.14
N GLU A 330 -2.70 -12.26 2.16
CA GLU A 330 -4.11 -12.58 1.93
C GLU A 330 -4.35 -12.95 0.45
N PRO A 331 -4.66 -14.23 0.11
CA PRO A 331 -4.72 -14.69 -1.28
C PRO A 331 -5.91 -14.13 -2.07
N GLU A 332 -6.96 -13.66 -1.39
CA GLU A 332 -8.26 -13.28 -1.95
C GLU A 332 -8.41 -11.74 -2.10
N GLY A 333 -7.28 -11.06 -2.34
CA GLY A 333 -7.17 -9.62 -2.25
C GLY A 333 -8.13 -8.85 -3.17
N ARG A 334 -8.88 -7.89 -2.60
CA ARG A 334 -9.70 -6.93 -3.36
C ARG A 334 -8.91 -6.13 -4.40
N THR A 335 -7.61 -5.94 -4.17
CA THR A 335 -6.69 -5.23 -5.06
C THR A 335 -5.35 -5.92 -5.05
N SER A 336 -4.65 -5.91 -6.18
CA SER A 336 -3.25 -6.34 -6.25
C SER A 336 -2.41 -5.37 -7.08
N TRP A 337 -1.11 -5.37 -6.80
CA TRP A 337 -0.11 -4.63 -7.56
C TRP A 337 1.26 -5.29 -7.40
N ALA A 338 2.00 -5.43 -8.50
CA ALA A 338 3.38 -5.90 -8.51
C ALA A 338 4.31 -4.68 -8.68
N PRO A 339 5.14 -4.34 -7.67
CA PRO A 339 6.08 -3.22 -7.78
C PRO A 339 7.23 -3.55 -8.74
N ALA A 340 7.77 -2.54 -9.43
CA ALA A 340 8.94 -2.74 -10.30
C ALA A 340 10.22 -3.08 -9.51
N PHE A 341 10.29 -2.68 -8.24
CA PHE A 341 11.38 -3.06 -7.33
C PHE A 341 11.22 -4.47 -6.74
N GLY A 342 10.24 -5.24 -7.21
CA GLY A 342 9.97 -6.61 -6.77
C GLY A 342 9.06 -6.69 -5.55
N GLU A 343 8.95 -7.91 -5.02
CA GLU A 343 8.15 -8.24 -3.85
C GLU A 343 8.67 -7.54 -2.58
N VAL A 344 7.74 -7.15 -1.70
CA VAL A 344 8.03 -6.68 -0.34
C VAL A 344 7.81 -7.83 0.63
N ALA A 345 8.89 -8.41 1.14
CA ALA A 345 8.84 -9.45 2.15
C ALA A 345 8.55 -8.89 3.56
N ASP A 346 8.15 -9.76 4.48
CA ASP A 346 8.19 -9.45 5.90
C ASP A 346 9.64 -9.28 6.38
N LEU A 347 9.88 -8.23 7.17
CA LEU A 347 11.20 -7.94 7.75
C LEU A 347 11.28 -8.48 9.18
N PRO A 348 12.10 -9.51 9.47
CA PRO A 348 12.43 -9.87 10.84
C PRO A 348 13.04 -8.68 11.57
N HIS A 349 12.46 -8.34 12.73
CA HIS A 349 12.80 -7.12 13.44
C HIS A 349 12.54 -7.23 14.94
N GLN A 350 13.10 -6.28 15.67
CA GLN A 350 12.71 -5.90 17.02
C GLN A 350 12.63 -4.38 17.10
N VAL A 351 11.59 -3.87 17.78
CA VAL A 351 11.44 -2.45 18.11
C VAL A 351 11.33 -2.30 19.62
N ALA A 352 11.99 -1.27 20.16
CA ALA A 352 11.90 -0.92 21.58
C ALA A 352 11.86 0.60 21.77
N SER A 353 11.14 1.07 22.78
CA SER A 353 11.03 2.47 23.16
C SER A 353 11.78 2.76 24.47
N PHE A 354 12.63 3.78 24.42
CA PHE A 354 13.35 4.34 25.56
C PHE A 354 12.93 5.79 25.81
N ARG A 355 13.41 6.39 26.90
CA ARG A 355 13.24 7.81 27.20
C ARG A 355 14.56 8.55 27.16
N ARG A 356 14.62 9.63 26.39
CA ARG A 356 15.76 10.53 26.31
C ARG A 356 15.25 11.96 26.34
N GLU A 357 15.80 12.78 27.22
CA GLU A 357 15.45 14.20 27.33
C GLU A 357 13.93 14.44 27.48
N GLY A 358 13.24 13.55 28.21
CA GLY A 358 11.79 13.60 28.42
C GLY A 358 10.93 13.20 27.20
N ARG A 359 11.55 12.75 26.11
CA ARG A 359 10.89 12.29 24.88
C ARG A 359 11.08 10.80 24.66
N ARG A 360 10.19 10.21 23.86
CA ARG A 360 10.33 8.82 23.44
C ARG A 360 11.43 8.71 22.39
N PHE A 361 12.33 7.76 22.61
CA PHE A 361 13.42 7.41 21.74
C PHE A 361 13.19 5.98 21.25
N VAL A 362 12.75 5.83 20.01
CA VAL A 362 12.41 4.53 19.43
C VAL A 362 13.62 3.99 18.72
N VAL A 363 13.94 2.73 18.97
CA VAL A 363 15.03 2.01 18.34
C VAL A 363 14.50 0.79 17.61
N ALA A 364 15.17 0.42 16.54
CA ALA A 364 14.88 -0.80 15.80
C ALA A 364 16.18 -1.49 15.38
N ALA A 365 16.16 -2.81 15.45
CA ALA A 365 17.15 -3.68 14.83
C ALA A 365 16.40 -4.67 13.93
N PHE A 366 17.01 -5.07 12.83
CA PHE A 366 16.38 -5.96 11.86
C PHE A 366 17.40 -6.95 11.26
N THR A 367 16.91 -8.10 10.83
CA THR A 367 17.68 -9.08 10.06
C THR A 367 17.17 -9.08 8.62
N TRP A 368 18.07 -8.99 7.63
CA TRP A 368 17.68 -9.10 6.23
C TRP A 368 17.24 -10.55 5.93
N PRO A 369 16.06 -10.78 5.31
CA PRO A 369 15.59 -12.13 5.04
C PRO A 369 16.51 -12.92 4.10
N ASP A 370 16.82 -14.17 4.46
CA ASP A 370 17.63 -15.07 3.61
C ASP A 370 16.95 -15.45 2.29
N SER A 371 15.62 -15.28 2.21
CA SER A 371 14.84 -15.47 0.97
C SER A 371 15.10 -14.38 -0.06
N LEU A 372 15.65 -13.24 0.34
CA LEU A 372 15.96 -12.12 -0.53
C LEU A 372 17.45 -12.12 -0.95
N PRO A 373 17.78 -11.55 -2.12
CA PRO A 373 19.16 -11.51 -2.57
C PRO A 373 20.04 -10.67 -1.64
N SER A 374 21.30 -11.08 -1.48
CA SER A 374 22.32 -10.26 -0.83
C SER A 374 22.64 -9.03 -1.68
N CYS A 375 22.67 -7.84 -1.05
CA CYS A 375 22.85 -6.56 -1.71
C CYS A 375 23.26 -5.46 -0.72
N ASP A 376 23.67 -4.31 -1.25
CA ASP A 376 23.80 -3.09 -0.46
C ASP A 376 22.42 -2.58 -0.07
N LEU A 377 22.18 -2.51 1.24
CA LEU A 377 20.89 -2.13 1.80
C LEU A 377 20.80 -0.62 2.03
N GLU A 378 19.68 -0.05 1.62
CA GLU A 378 19.14 1.17 2.21
C GLU A 378 18.10 0.79 3.26
N SER A 379 18.14 1.42 4.41
CA SER A 379 17.25 1.10 5.53
C SER A 379 16.67 2.34 6.18
N GLY A 380 15.53 2.19 6.84
CA GLY A 380 14.82 3.28 7.48
C GLY A 380 13.97 2.83 8.66
N LEU A 381 13.94 3.68 9.69
CA LEU A 381 13.02 3.64 10.82
C LEU A 381 12.13 4.88 10.75
N PHE A 382 10.82 4.67 10.80
CA PHE A 382 9.82 5.71 10.61
C PHE A 382 8.82 5.70 11.76
N LEU A 383 8.50 6.88 12.27
CA LEU A 383 7.34 7.13 13.11
C LEU A 383 6.31 7.89 12.29
N ALA A 384 5.10 7.35 12.16
CA ALA A 384 4.07 7.92 11.31
C ALA A 384 2.71 7.96 12.03
N ASP A 385 1.83 8.82 11.55
CA ASP A 385 0.41 8.82 11.90
C ASP A 385 -0.45 8.68 10.64
N ALA A 386 -1.76 8.88 10.76
CA ALA A 386 -2.65 8.85 9.61
C ALA A 386 -2.38 9.97 8.59
N HIS A 387 -1.57 10.99 8.90
CA HIS A 387 -1.33 12.14 8.03
C HIS A 387 0.05 12.11 7.35
N GLY A 388 0.99 11.32 7.87
CA GLY A 388 2.33 11.23 7.30
C GLY A 388 3.37 10.68 8.27
N VAL A 389 4.60 10.56 7.75
CA VAL A 389 5.78 10.36 8.58
C VAL A 389 6.03 11.63 9.40
N THR A 390 6.11 11.46 10.72
CA THR A 390 6.36 12.54 11.70
C THR A 390 7.82 12.65 12.10
N ALA A 391 8.55 11.53 12.08
CA ALA A 391 9.99 11.47 12.25
C ALA A 391 10.55 10.24 11.56
N SER A 392 11.79 10.32 11.09
CA SER A 392 12.47 9.18 10.50
C SER A 392 13.97 9.22 10.70
N ARG A 393 14.60 8.06 10.55
CA ARG A 393 16.04 7.90 10.43
C ARG A 393 16.31 6.90 9.33
N THR A 394 17.05 7.32 8.30
CA THR A 394 17.53 6.44 7.24
C THR A 394 19.01 6.12 7.41
N GLY A 395 19.45 5.00 6.84
CA GLY A 395 20.81 4.49 6.93
C GLY A 395 21.16 3.56 5.77
N ARG A 396 22.37 3.02 5.83
CA ARG A 396 22.85 1.96 4.93
C ARG A 396 23.20 0.72 5.75
N GLY A 397 22.96 -0.46 5.18
CA GLY A 397 23.19 -1.74 5.84
C GLY A 397 22.11 -2.12 6.86
N SER A 398 22.36 -3.22 7.56
CA SER A 398 21.49 -3.83 8.58
C SER A 398 21.76 -3.36 10.01
N GLY A 399 22.49 -2.26 10.18
CA GLY A 399 22.77 -1.71 11.51
C GLY A 399 21.51 -1.21 12.21
N PRO A 400 21.52 -1.14 13.56
CA PRO A 400 20.38 -0.63 14.33
C PRO A 400 20.10 0.84 13.98
N LEU A 401 18.83 1.20 13.99
CA LEU A 401 18.34 2.54 13.71
C LEU A 401 17.66 3.11 14.95
N ALA A 402 17.71 4.42 15.10
CA ALA A 402 17.05 5.11 16.22
C ALA A 402 16.50 6.47 15.80
N VAL A 403 15.33 6.82 16.33
CA VAL A 403 14.63 8.06 16.05
C VAL A 403 13.93 8.59 17.29
N THR A 404 14.00 9.90 17.50
CA THR A 404 13.32 10.56 18.62
C THR A 404 11.95 11.06 18.16
N GLU A 405 10.92 10.78 18.95
CA GLU A 405 9.58 11.33 18.71
C GLU A 405 9.62 12.87 18.88
N PRO A 406 9.15 13.64 17.89
CA PRO A 406 9.30 15.10 17.90
C PRO A 406 8.37 15.78 18.92
N ARG A 407 7.28 15.10 19.31
CA ARG A 407 6.28 15.54 20.28
C ARG A 407 6.08 14.47 21.34
N GLY A 408 5.30 14.74 22.39
CA GLY A 408 4.89 13.71 23.32
C GLY A 408 4.03 12.65 22.63
N PHE A 409 3.94 11.45 23.23
CA PHE A 409 3.25 10.29 22.67
C PHE A 409 1.86 10.66 22.14
N VAL A 410 1.64 10.35 20.87
CA VAL A 410 0.34 10.45 20.24
C VAL A 410 -0.27 9.04 20.17
N PRO A 411 -1.48 8.82 20.72
CA PRO A 411 -2.18 7.56 20.51
C PRO A 411 -2.29 7.25 19.02
N ALA A 412 -2.02 5.99 18.66
CA ALA A 412 -2.05 5.47 17.30
C ALA A 412 -0.90 5.92 16.35
N THR A 413 0.24 6.33 16.92
CA THR A 413 1.53 6.33 16.20
C THR A 413 1.85 4.93 15.67
N LEU A 414 2.31 4.86 14.43
CA LEU A 414 2.82 3.67 13.76
C LEU A 414 4.34 3.72 13.73
N VAL A 415 4.97 2.57 13.92
CA VAL A 415 6.40 2.37 13.64
C VAL A 415 6.54 1.54 12.38
N GLY A 416 7.42 1.99 11.48
CA GLY A 416 7.80 1.26 10.27
C GLY A 416 9.31 1.03 10.26
N VAL A 417 9.71 -0.22 10.07
CA VAL A 417 11.10 -0.62 9.80
C VAL A 417 11.14 -1.13 8.38
N GLU A 418 11.98 -0.54 7.54
CA GLU A 418 12.00 -0.82 6.11
C GLU A 418 13.42 -0.96 5.61
N ALA A 419 13.65 -1.91 4.71
CA ALA A 419 14.93 -2.10 4.04
C ALA A 419 14.71 -2.50 2.57
N ARG A 420 15.62 -2.07 1.69
CA ARG A 420 15.59 -2.43 0.28
C ARG A 420 16.99 -2.52 -0.31
N CYS A 421 17.13 -3.29 -1.37
CA CYS A 421 18.33 -3.25 -2.21
C CYS A 421 18.42 -1.94 -2.98
N ALA A 422 19.61 -1.33 -3.03
CA ALA A 422 19.80 -0.05 -3.71
C ALA A 422 19.73 -0.16 -5.25
N GLU A 423 20.24 -1.25 -5.83
CA GLU A 423 20.46 -1.40 -7.29
C GLU A 423 19.73 -2.60 -7.91
N ARG A 424 19.02 -3.40 -7.12
CA ARG A 424 18.33 -4.62 -7.58
C ARG A 424 16.96 -4.73 -6.95
N PRO A 425 16.05 -5.54 -7.51
CA PRO A 425 14.79 -5.86 -6.85
C PRO A 425 15.02 -6.55 -5.50
N GLY A 426 14.18 -6.24 -4.52
CA GLY A 426 14.25 -6.78 -3.18
C GLY A 426 13.94 -5.72 -2.13
N ALA A 427 12.84 -5.90 -1.42
CA ALA A 427 12.44 -5.05 -0.31
C ALA A 427 11.86 -5.88 0.81
N ALA A 428 11.98 -5.41 2.04
CA ALA A 428 11.34 -6.00 3.19
C ALA A 428 10.87 -4.89 4.13
N ARG A 429 9.70 -5.09 4.77
CA ARG A 429 9.19 -4.14 5.76
C ARG A 429 8.54 -4.83 6.94
N ALA A 430 8.47 -4.09 8.04
CA ALA A 430 7.60 -4.36 9.16
C ALA A 430 6.89 -3.07 9.57
N ARG A 431 5.57 -3.12 9.79
CA ARG A 431 4.79 -1.98 10.27
C ARG A 431 3.80 -2.40 11.36
N MET A 432 3.75 -1.63 12.44
CA MET A 432 2.89 -1.92 13.59
C MET A 432 2.52 -0.66 14.37
N PRO A 433 1.46 -0.69 15.17
CA PRO A 433 1.22 0.31 16.20
C PRO A 433 2.40 0.38 17.17
N LEU A 434 2.87 1.60 17.46
CA LEU A 434 3.84 1.83 18.51
C LEU A 434 3.15 1.69 19.87
N ALA A 435 3.65 0.77 20.69
CA ALA A 435 3.11 0.54 22.03
C ALA A 435 3.10 1.84 22.86
N ALA A 436 2.09 1.99 23.71
CA ALA A 436 1.98 3.15 24.59
C ALA A 436 3.12 3.20 25.63
N GLY A 437 3.78 2.08 25.93
CA GLY A 437 4.88 1.96 26.89
C GLY A 437 4.50 2.38 28.32
N HIS A 438 5.47 2.37 29.23
CA HIS A 438 5.29 2.84 30.61
C HIS A 438 6.11 4.12 30.88
N PRO A 439 5.62 5.10 31.64
CA PRO A 439 6.39 6.33 31.92
C PRO A 439 7.68 6.10 32.73
N HIS A 440 7.73 5.01 33.50
CA HIS A 440 8.83 4.68 34.42
C HIS A 440 9.72 3.53 33.96
N LEU A 441 9.37 2.82 32.89
CA LEU A 441 10.09 1.63 32.43
C LEU A 441 10.16 1.63 30.90
N SER A 442 11.34 1.31 30.35
CA SER A 442 11.51 1.14 28.90
C SER A 442 10.85 -0.14 28.38
N ASP A 443 10.75 -0.24 27.06
CA ASP A 443 10.54 -1.55 26.43
C ASP A 443 11.77 -2.44 26.65
N ILE A 444 11.58 -3.76 26.51
CA ILE A 444 12.66 -4.74 26.54
C ILE A 444 13.42 -4.72 25.21
N LEU A 445 14.75 -4.68 25.25
CA LEU A 445 15.61 -4.87 24.08
C LEU A 445 16.40 -6.18 24.24
N LEU A 446 16.16 -7.13 23.34
CA LEU A 446 16.92 -8.37 23.26
C LEU A 446 18.27 -8.12 22.56
N LEU A 447 19.33 -8.66 23.15
CA LEU A 447 20.71 -8.55 22.71
C LEU A 447 21.32 -9.93 22.48
N ASP A 448 22.28 -10.01 21.57
CA ASP A 448 23.16 -11.18 21.48
C ASP A 448 23.95 -11.34 22.78
N ALA A 449 24.05 -12.57 23.27
CA ALA A 449 24.80 -12.89 24.48
C ALA A 449 26.31 -12.79 24.28
N GLY A 450 27.03 -12.57 25.38
CA GLY A 450 28.49 -12.48 25.39
C GLY A 450 29.03 -11.06 25.20
N GLY A 451 30.20 -10.79 25.77
CA GLY A 451 30.78 -9.45 25.87
C GLY A 451 30.46 -8.76 27.20
N ALA A 452 31.00 -7.56 27.40
CA ALA A 452 30.76 -6.79 28.62
C ALA A 452 29.30 -6.30 28.67
N SER A 453 28.69 -6.31 29.86
CA SER A 453 27.35 -5.74 30.06
C SER A 453 27.31 -4.29 29.61
N PRO A 454 26.43 -3.90 28.67
CA PRO A 454 26.37 -2.54 28.17
C PRO A 454 25.97 -1.59 29.30
N ALA A 455 26.79 -0.57 29.52
CA ALA A 455 26.53 0.50 30.48
C ALA A 455 25.61 1.58 29.88
N THR A 456 25.51 1.63 28.54
CA THR A 456 24.70 2.62 27.82
C THR A 456 23.81 1.96 26.77
N LEU A 457 22.72 2.63 26.41
CA LEU A 457 21.86 2.19 25.30
C LEU A 457 22.63 2.10 23.98
N SER A 458 23.60 2.98 23.73
CA SER A 458 24.41 2.92 22.49
C SER A 458 25.23 1.64 22.42
N GLU A 459 25.81 1.20 23.53
CA GLU A 459 26.52 -0.09 23.63
C GLU A 459 25.54 -1.27 23.50
N ALA A 460 24.35 -1.17 24.09
CA ALA A 460 23.31 -2.18 23.96
C ALA A 460 22.85 -2.30 22.51
N LEU A 461 22.61 -1.19 21.81
CA LEU A 461 22.20 -1.18 20.40
C LEU A 461 23.21 -1.86 19.48
N ALA A 462 24.51 -1.69 19.74
CA ALA A 462 25.55 -2.36 18.95
C ALA A 462 25.48 -3.90 19.04
N ARG A 463 24.78 -4.44 20.04
CA ARG A 463 24.54 -5.87 20.26
C ARG A 463 23.06 -6.26 20.10
N ALA A 464 22.20 -5.34 19.66
CA ALA A 464 20.78 -5.60 19.55
C ALA A 464 20.51 -6.68 18.50
N ARG A 465 19.68 -7.67 18.86
CA ARG A 465 19.29 -8.71 17.91
C ARG A 465 18.43 -8.12 16.81
N GLY A 466 18.70 -8.56 15.58
CA GLY A 466 17.93 -8.18 14.40
C GLY A 466 16.54 -8.82 14.36
N ASP A 467 16.26 -9.86 15.13
CA ASP A 467 14.94 -10.44 15.22
C ASP A 467 14.65 -10.96 16.62
N ARG A 468 13.42 -11.45 16.80
CA ARG A 468 12.91 -11.97 18.06
C ARG A 468 12.93 -13.51 18.09
N THR A 469 13.81 -14.12 17.30
CA THR A 469 13.95 -15.58 17.26
C THR A 469 15.10 -16.05 18.14
N ALA A 470 14.90 -17.21 18.78
CA ALA A 470 15.93 -17.87 19.58
C ALA A 470 15.76 -19.40 19.50
N ARG A 471 16.83 -20.14 19.76
CA ARG A 471 16.78 -21.58 19.95
C ARG A 471 16.49 -21.93 21.41
N ALA A 472 15.91 -23.11 21.62
CA ALA A 472 15.90 -23.70 22.96
C ALA A 472 17.34 -23.83 23.50
N ASP A 473 17.54 -23.60 24.79
CA ASP A 473 18.87 -23.62 25.43
C ASP A 473 19.85 -22.49 25.01
N GLU A 474 19.43 -21.59 24.13
CA GLU A 474 20.22 -20.41 23.75
C GLU A 474 20.32 -19.41 24.92
N THR A 475 21.49 -18.80 25.08
CA THR A 475 21.65 -17.66 25.97
C THR A 475 21.32 -16.38 25.21
N VAL A 476 20.39 -15.59 25.74
CA VAL A 476 20.02 -14.26 25.24
C VAL A 476 20.27 -13.21 26.33
N ALA A 477 20.67 -11.99 25.93
CA ALA A 477 20.79 -10.87 26.85
C ALA A 477 19.54 -9.99 26.78
N VAL A 478 19.08 -9.50 27.93
CA VAL A 478 17.89 -8.65 28.06
C VAL A 478 18.30 -7.31 28.63
N TYR A 479 18.03 -6.22 27.91
CA TYR A 479 18.32 -4.85 28.31
C TYR A 479 17.06 -4.03 28.58
N TRP A 480 17.07 -3.22 29.64
CA TRP A 480 16.00 -2.26 29.95
C TRP A 480 16.52 -1.08 30.79
N GLU A 481 15.70 -0.04 30.91
CA GLU A 481 15.98 1.15 31.71
C GLU A 481 14.81 1.51 32.63
N TRP A 482 15.16 1.98 33.83
CA TRP A 482 14.22 2.49 34.81
C TRP A 482 14.29 4.02 34.89
N TYR A 483 13.13 4.67 34.92
CA TYR A 483 12.96 6.12 34.94
C TYR A 483 12.14 6.63 36.14
N GLY A 484 11.79 5.76 37.10
CA GLY A 484 11.09 6.16 38.31
C GLY A 484 11.99 6.87 39.32
N SER A 485 11.38 7.58 40.27
CA SER A 485 12.13 8.35 41.27
C SER A 485 12.77 7.39 42.27
N PRO A 486 14.10 7.39 42.43
CA PRO A 486 14.71 6.58 43.48
C PRO A 486 14.36 7.20 44.85
N ALA A 487 13.66 6.46 45.72
CA ALA A 487 13.65 6.81 47.14
C ALA A 487 15.03 6.46 47.73
N PRO A 488 15.58 7.27 48.66
CA PRO A 488 16.87 6.97 49.28
C PRO A 488 16.82 5.56 49.92
N ALA A 489 17.77 4.70 49.53
CA ALA A 489 17.88 3.31 49.99
C ALA A 489 16.70 2.36 49.63
N SER A 490 15.89 2.68 48.61
CA SER A 490 14.85 1.76 48.14
C SER A 490 15.40 0.71 47.17
N ALA A 491 15.16 -0.56 47.48
CA ALA A 491 15.43 -1.67 46.57
C ALA A 491 14.25 -1.82 45.60
N LEU A 492 14.55 -1.91 44.31
CA LEU A 492 13.62 -2.31 43.28
C LEU A 492 13.52 -3.83 43.28
N GLN A 493 12.30 -4.36 43.28
CA GLN A 493 12.10 -5.77 43.05
C GLN A 493 11.84 -6.00 41.57
N VAL A 494 12.73 -6.73 40.92
CA VAL A 494 12.64 -7.04 39.50
C VAL A 494 12.28 -8.50 39.32
N THR A 495 11.30 -8.77 38.46
CA THR A 495 10.89 -10.10 38.05
C THR A 495 10.95 -10.18 36.53
N LEU A 496 11.62 -11.21 36.01
CA LEU A 496 11.50 -11.59 34.60
C LEU A 496 10.78 -12.94 34.53
N SER A 497 9.77 -13.03 33.68
CA SER A 497 9.01 -14.26 33.46
C SER A 497 8.83 -14.53 31.97
N LEU A 498 8.83 -15.80 31.59
CA LEU A 498 8.63 -16.27 30.24
C LEU A 498 7.43 -17.23 30.23
N ALA A 499 6.43 -16.97 29.39
CA ALA A 499 5.21 -17.77 29.32
C ALA A 499 4.76 -17.97 27.85
N ARG A 500 4.26 -19.16 27.50
CA ARG A 500 3.77 -19.45 26.15
C ARG A 500 2.50 -18.65 25.80
N GLU A 501 2.44 -18.08 24.60
CA GLU A 501 1.24 -17.38 24.11
C GLU A 501 0.14 -18.38 23.65
N GLY A 502 -1.14 -18.02 23.82
CA GLY A 502 -2.27 -18.73 23.18
C GLY A 502 -2.99 -19.82 24.00
N LYS A 503 -2.50 -20.22 25.19
CA LYS A 503 -3.30 -21.01 26.15
C LYS A 503 -4.02 -20.04 27.10
N GLY A 504 -5.35 -20.01 27.07
CA GLY A 504 -6.17 -19.10 27.89
C GLY A 504 -5.84 -19.18 29.38
N PHE A 505 -5.06 -18.23 29.87
CA PHE A 505 -4.60 -18.16 31.27
C PHE A 505 -4.84 -16.76 31.85
N TRP A 506 -6.00 -16.15 31.57
CA TRP A 506 -6.39 -14.94 32.30
C TRP A 506 -6.97 -15.31 33.67
N ARG A 507 -6.41 -14.67 34.71
CA ARG A 507 -6.81 -14.61 36.12
C ARG A 507 -6.31 -15.73 37.04
N ARG A 508 -5.03 -15.68 37.41
CA ARG A 508 -4.57 -15.78 38.82
C ARG A 508 -3.05 -15.56 38.94
N ALA A 509 -2.64 -14.30 38.98
CA ALA A 509 -1.39 -13.91 39.63
C ALA A 509 -1.75 -13.51 41.06
N LEU A 510 -1.79 -14.47 42.00
CA LEU A 510 -1.91 -14.14 43.43
C LEU A 510 -1.38 -15.19 44.42
N GLU A 511 -0.99 -16.40 44.03
CA GLU A 511 -0.48 -17.38 45.01
C GLU A 511 0.75 -18.13 44.48
N TRP A 512 1.93 -17.63 44.85
CA TRP A 512 3.18 -18.38 44.77
C TRP A 512 3.44 -19.06 46.12
N SER A 513 2.51 -19.91 46.55
CA SER A 513 2.82 -20.95 47.52
C SER A 513 3.42 -22.12 46.74
N GLY A 514 4.61 -22.56 47.13
CA GLY A 514 5.42 -23.56 46.42
C GLY A 514 4.85 -24.98 46.41
N LEU A 515 3.61 -25.16 45.99
CA LEU A 515 2.87 -26.42 45.98
C LEU A 515 1.96 -26.52 44.74
N ALA A 516 2.56 -26.56 43.55
CA ALA A 516 1.90 -27.13 42.39
C ALA A 516 2.95 -27.82 41.49
N ARG A 517 3.10 -29.14 41.66
CA ARG A 517 3.66 -30.01 40.63
C ARG A 517 2.56 -30.25 39.61
N GLY A 518 2.66 -29.62 38.44
CA GLY A 518 1.79 -29.90 37.29
C GLY A 518 1.76 -28.75 36.28
N ASP A 519 2.42 -28.95 35.14
CA ASP A 519 2.18 -28.28 33.84
C ASP A 519 2.08 -26.75 33.79
N THR A 520 3.09 -26.03 34.27
CA THR A 520 3.25 -24.62 33.91
C THR A 520 4.54 -24.41 33.13
N GLU A 521 4.41 -24.27 31.80
CA GLU A 521 5.39 -23.69 30.86
C GLU A 521 5.65 -22.20 31.21
N GLN A 522 6.01 -21.93 32.47
CA GLN A 522 6.29 -20.59 32.99
C GLN A 522 7.59 -20.67 33.79
N ALA A 523 8.64 -20.03 33.28
CA ALA A 523 9.92 -19.87 33.97
C ALA A 523 10.07 -18.41 34.39
N GLY A 524 10.63 -18.15 35.58
CA GLY A 524 10.87 -16.78 36.01
C GLY A 524 11.94 -16.65 37.08
N ILE A 525 12.64 -15.53 37.05
CA ILE A 525 13.65 -15.15 38.02
C ILE A 525 13.23 -13.85 38.71
N ARG A 526 13.58 -13.72 40.00
CA ARG A 526 13.27 -12.55 40.81
C ARG A 526 14.48 -12.18 41.67
N TRP A 527 14.81 -10.90 41.70
CA TRP A 527 15.89 -10.38 42.53
C TRP A 527 15.56 -8.98 43.06
N LEU A 528 16.40 -8.52 43.99
CA LEU A 528 16.35 -7.17 44.52
C LEU A 528 17.55 -6.39 43.99
N GLU A 529 17.30 -5.17 43.55
CA GLU A 529 18.31 -4.29 42.97
C GLU A 529 18.31 -2.94 43.68
N THR A 530 19.49 -2.44 44.04
CA THR A 530 19.64 -1.10 44.62
C THR A 530 19.67 -0.04 43.51
N ALA A 531 18.65 0.82 43.44
CA ALA A 531 18.65 1.97 42.53
C ALA A 531 19.67 3.02 43.02
N THR A 532 20.75 3.29 42.27
CA THR A 532 21.87 4.12 42.76
C THR A 532 21.96 5.56 42.21
N ASN A 533 21.18 5.99 41.19
CA ASN A 533 21.02 7.42 40.84
C ASN A 533 19.87 7.68 39.81
N PRO A 534 19.42 8.94 39.59
CA PRO A 534 18.11 9.30 39.02
C PRO A 534 18.04 9.47 37.49
N ALA A 535 19.06 9.08 36.73
CA ALA A 535 19.08 9.21 35.27
C ALA A 535 19.27 7.85 34.58
N ALA A 536 18.17 7.22 34.15
CA ALA A 536 18.12 6.16 33.14
C ALA A 536 19.33 5.19 33.08
N GLU A 537 19.66 4.51 34.18
CA GLU A 537 20.73 3.50 34.15
C GLU A 537 20.25 2.26 33.39
N GLY A 538 21.04 1.84 32.40
CA GLY A 538 20.82 0.60 31.66
C GLY A 538 21.10 -0.62 32.54
N ARG A 539 20.18 -1.59 32.50
CA ARG A 539 20.32 -2.89 33.16
C ARG A 539 20.38 -3.96 32.11
N THR A 540 21.23 -4.96 32.36
CA THR A 540 21.34 -6.13 31.49
C THR A 540 21.36 -7.40 32.34
N VAL A 541 20.65 -8.42 31.89
CA VAL A 541 20.80 -9.78 32.42
C VAL A 541 20.92 -10.76 31.26
N GLU A 542 21.84 -11.72 31.38
CA GLU A 542 21.92 -12.85 30.47
C GLU A 542 21.04 -13.98 30.98
N LEU A 543 20.19 -14.49 30.10
CA LEU A 543 19.23 -15.54 30.38
C LEU A 543 19.54 -16.72 29.46
N ARG A 544 19.83 -17.87 30.05
CA ARG A 544 19.79 -19.13 29.31
C ARG A 544 18.34 -19.57 29.22
N LEU A 545 17.79 -19.61 28.01
CA LEU A 545 16.44 -20.06 27.78
C LEU A 545 16.34 -21.54 28.17
N PRO A 546 15.29 -21.97 28.89
CA PRO A 546 15.13 -23.38 29.20
C PRO A 546 14.88 -24.20 27.92
N MET A 547 14.86 -25.53 28.06
CA MET A 547 14.36 -26.40 26.99
C MET A 547 12.87 -26.12 26.79
N LEU A 548 12.54 -25.42 25.71
CA LEU A 548 11.19 -24.98 25.36
C LEU A 548 10.76 -25.63 24.04
N ASP A 549 9.49 -25.96 23.93
CA ASP A 549 8.90 -26.38 22.66
C ASP A 549 8.84 -25.20 21.68
N GLU A 550 8.85 -25.51 20.39
CA GLU A 550 8.64 -24.53 19.32
C GLU A 550 7.34 -23.73 19.53
N GLY A 551 7.42 -22.43 19.29
CA GLY A 551 6.27 -21.53 19.34
C GLY A 551 6.59 -20.16 19.92
N ARG A 552 5.53 -19.38 20.15
CA ARG A 552 5.62 -18.00 20.63
C ARG A 552 5.51 -17.93 22.15
N TYR A 553 6.43 -17.20 22.76
CA TYR A 553 6.49 -16.95 24.20
C TYR A 553 6.54 -15.46 24.46
N ARG A 554 5.94 -15.03 25.57
CA ARG A 554 6.01 -13.66 26.06
C ARG A 554 6.99 -13.58 27.21
N LEU A 555 8.03 -12.78 27.02
CA LEU A 555 8.97 -12.36 28.06
C LEU A 555 8.42 -11.09 28.71
N THR A 556 8.09 -11.17 29.99
CA THR A 556 7.56 -10.08 30.79
C THR A 556 8.59 -9.65 31.82
N LEU A 557 8.86 -8.35 31.87
CA LEU A 557 9.64 -7.65 32.90
C LEU A 557 8.69 -6.89 33.81
N GLN A 558 8.67 -7.23 35.08
CA GLN A 558 7.93 -6.52 36.12
C GLN A 558 8.91 -5.86 37.08
N VAL A 559 8.73 -4.56 37.33
CA VAL A 559 9.50 -3.80 38.31
C VAL A 559 8.54 -3.26 39.35
N VAL A 560 8.78 -3.61 40.62
CA VAL A 560 8.01 -3.10 41.76
C VAL A 560 8.89 -2.13 42.54
N SER A 561 8.44 -0.87 42.60
CA SER A 561 9.03 0.21 43.37
C SER A 561 8.11 0.58 44.55
N PRO A 562 8.65 0.88 45.74
CA PRO A 562 7.86 1.41 46.86
C PRO A 562 7.13 2.72 46.54
N THR A 563 7.68 3.54 45.63
CA THR A 563 7.15 4.87 45.28
C THR A 563 6.20 4.84 44.10
N ASP A 564 6.56 4.09 43.05
CA ASP A 564 5.87 4.13 41.75
C ASP A 564 4.97 2.90 41.52
N GLY A 565 4.89 1.99 42.50
CA GLY A 565 4.09 0.77 42.44
C GLY A 565 4.70 -0.30 41.52
N SER A 566 3.84 -1.17 41.00
CA SER A 566 4.22 -2.22 40.06
C SER A 566 4.03 -1.74 38.63
N VAL A 567 5.06 -1.89 37.81
CA VAL A 567 5.01 -1.58 36.37
C VAL A 567 5.51 -2.78 35.57
N GLU A 568 5.06 -2.89 34.34
CA GLU A 568 5.36 -4.03 33.47
C GLU A 568 5.76 -3.57 32.06
N SER A 569 6.65 -4.32 31.45
CA SER A 569 7.03 -4.26 30.04
C SER A 569 7.13 -5.68 29.51
N SER A 570 6.77 -5.92 28.24
CA SER A 570 6.86 -7.27 27.68
C SER A 570 7.26 -7.25 26.21
N THR A 571 7.89 -8.33 25.78
CA THR A 571 8.22 -8.61 24.38
C THR A 571 7.92 -10.06 24.05
N GLU A 572 7.70 -10.36 22.78
CA GLU A 572 7.51 -11.73 22.28
C GLU A 572 8.84 -12.28 21.81
N ILE A 573 9.05 -13.59 22.02
CA ILE A 573 10.17 -14.38 21.54
C ILE A 573 9.59 -15.60 20.84
N GLU A 574 10.02 -15.86 19.61
CA GLU A 574 9.68 -17.07 18.85
C GLU A 574 10.80 -18.10 19.01
N ILE A 575 10.49 -19.25 19.62
CA ILE A 575 11.41 -20.37 19.76
C ILE A 575 11.32 -21.24 18.51
N LYS A 576 12.47 -21.48 17.85
CA LYS A 576 12.64 -22.36 16.68
C LYS A 576 13.65 -23.47 16.99
N GLU A 577 13.51 -24.61 16.31
CA GLU A 577 14.45 -25.75 16.41
C GLU A 577 15.87 -25.42 15.91
#